data_AF-A0A392TWI2-F1
#
_entry.id   AF-A0A392TWI2-F1
#
_cell.length_a   1.000
_cell.length_b   1.000
_cell.length_c   1.000
_cell.angle_alpha   90.00
_cell.angle_beta   90.00
_cell.angle_gamma   90.00
#
_symmetry.space_group_name_H-M   'P 1'
#
loop_
_entity.id
_entity.type
_entity.pdbx_description
1 polymer ?
#
loop_
_entity_poly.entity_id
_entity_poly.type
_entity_poly.pdbx_seq_one_letter_code
_entity_poly.pdbx_strand_id
1 'polypeptide(L)' 'MNFVSSKSLKYPTKLLLKRNASSSQSSDVTPFLLSNEPHEVILEFMKAMKEDGIIITGDDIAYASPVKRSQDSSDSED' A
#
# COMPACT_ATOMS: atom_id res chain seq x y z
N MET A 1 -58.46 -17.74 23.43
CA MET A 1 -57.12 -17.50 22.87
C MET A 1 -57.16 -16.17 22.13
N ASN A 2 -56.34 -15.20 22.52
CA ASN A 2 -56.39 -13.84 21.97
C ASN A 2 -55.34 -13.70 20.87
N PHE A 3 -55.76 -13.41 19.65
CA PHE A 3 -54.86 -13.20 18.51
C PHE A 3 -54.39 -11.75 18.48
N VAL A 4 -53.08 -11.53 18.59
CA VAL A 4 -52.46 -10.20 18.51
C VAL A 4 -52.26 -9.83 17.04
N SER A 5 -52.70 -8.62 16.67
CA SER A 5 -52.58 -8.07 15.32
C SER A 5 -51.12 -7.90 14.90
N SER A 6 -50.78 -8.45 13.73
CA SER A 6 -49.44 -8.40 13.10
C SER A 6 -48.94 -6.98 12.82
N LYS A 7 -49.80 -5.97 12.92
CA LYS A 7 -49.44 -4.54 12.77
C LYS A 7 -48.71 -3.97 14.00
N SER A 8 -48.73 -4.66 15.15
CA SER A 8 -47.98 -4.25 16.35
C SER A 8 -46.56 -4.85 16.44
N LEU A 9 -46.21 -5.74 15.51
CA LEU A 9 -44.90 -6.38 15.45
C LEU A 9 -43.88 -5.42 14.83
N LYS A 10 -43.22 -4.65 15.69
CA LYS A 10 -42.12 -3.75 15.30
C LYS A 10 -40.87 -4.58 15.03
N TYR A 11 -40.75 -5.08 13.79
CA TYR A 11 -39.54 -5.77 13.36
C TYR A 11 -38.36 -4.80 13.28
N PRO A 12 -37.20 -5.10 13.88
CA PRO A 12 -36.00 -4.31 13.69
C PRO A 12 -35.42 -4.60 12.29
N THR A 13 -35.97 -3.96 11.26
CA THR A 13 -35.50 -4.10 9.86
C THR A 13 -34.27 -3.22 9.58
N LYS A 14 -33.28 -3.23 10.47
CA LYS A 14 -32.00 -2.56 10.22
C LYS A 14 -30.88 -3.57 10.43
N LEU A 15 -30.38 -4.12 9.33
CA LEU A 15 -29.11 -4.84 9.35
C LEU A 15 -28.02 -3.81 9.67
N LEU A 16 -27.50 -3.85 10.90
CA LEU A 16 -26.42 -2.97 11.35
C LEU A 16 -25.10 -3.45 10.75
N LEU A 17 -24.89 -3.19 9.46
CA LEU A 17 -23.58 -3.34 8.84
C LEU A 17 -22.69 -2.19 9.28
N LYS A 18 -22.03 -2.38 10.43
CA LYS A 18 -21.02 -1.45 10.92
C LYS A 18 -19.74 -1.67 10.11
N ARG A 19 -19.54 -0.86 9.06
CA ARG A 19 -18.26 -0.78 8.34
C ARG A 19 -17.27 -0.07 9.26
N ASN A 20 -16.41 -0.82 9.93
CA ASN A 20 -15.24 -0.24 10.60
C ASN A 20 -14.23 0.11 9.49
N ALA A 21 -14.30 1.33 8.97
CA ALA A 21 -13.25 1.89 8.12
C ALA A 21 -12.07 2.28 9.01
N SER A 22 -11.31 1.30 9.50
CA SER A 22 -10.05 1.56 10.20
C SER A 22 -9.28 0.25 10.41
N SER A 23 -8.81 -0.34 9.32
CA SER A 23 -7.42 -0.78 9.31
C SER A 23 -6.77 0.08 8.24
N SER A 24 -6.54 1.37 8.50
CA SER A 24 -5.19 1.81 8.90
C SER A 24 -4.25 0.64 9.03
N GLN A 25 -3.81 0.13 7.88
CA GLN A 25 -2.76 -0.86 7.77
C GLN A 25 -1.46 -0.13 8.11
N SER A 26 -1.31 0.27 9.39
CA SER A 26 -0.05 0.73 9.96
C SER A 26 0.71 -0.51 10.44
N SER A 27 1.01 -1.43 9.52
CA SER A 27 2.12 -2.35 9.73
C SER A 27 3.38 -1.56 9.42
N ASP A 28 4.37 -1.53 10.30
CA ASP A 28 5.64 -0.83 10.13
C ASP A 28 6.16 -0.90 8.68
N VAL A 29 5.87 0.13 7.88
CA VAL A 29 6.20 0.16 6.45
C VAL A 29 7.69 0.46 6.37
N THR A 30 8.49 -0.61 6.33
CA THR A 30 9.92 -0.48 6.11
C THR A 30 10.14 -0.12 4.64
N PRO A 31 10.74 1.03 4.31
CA PRO A 31 10.97 1.41 2.93
C PRO A 31 12.02 0.49 2.29
N PHE A 32 11.77 0.08 1.04
CA PHE A 32 12.72 -0.67 0.23
C PHE A 32 13.61 0.31 -0.56
N LEU A 33 14.92 0.21 -0.38
CA LEU A 33 15.90 1.06 -1.07
C LEU A 33 16.51 0.29 -2.27
N LEU A 34 16.37 0.83 -3.48
CA LEU A 34 16.89 0.22 -4.73
C LEU A 34 18.06 1.04 -5.29
N SER A 35 19.05 1.36 -4.45
CA SER A 35 20.10 2.35 -4.75
C SER A 35 21.11 1.94 -5.84
N ASN A 36 21.14 0.67 -6.25
CA ASN A 36 22.04 0.20 -7.32
C ASN A 36 21.55 -1.07 -8.03
N GLU A 37 20.25 -1.36 -7.95
CA GLU A 37 19.69 -2.54 -8.60
C GLU A 37 19.48 -2.27 -10.10
N PRO A 38 19.75 -3.26 -10.96
CA PRO A 38 19.48 -3.12 -12.38
C PRO A 38 17.96 -3.07 -12.62
N HIS A 39 17.54 -2.44 -13.71
CA HIS A 39 16.12 -2.18 -13.96
C HIS A 39 15.26 -3.46 -14.00
N GLU A 40 15.84 -4.59 -14.41
CA GLU A 40 15.19 -5.91 -14.45
C GLU A 40 14.76 -6.36 -13.05
N VAL A 41 15.63 -6.19 -12.04
CA VAL A 41 15.37 -6.56 -10.64
C VAL A 41 14.27 -5.68 -10.04
N ILE A 42 14.32 -4.37 -10.34
CA ILE A 42 13.31 -3.41 -9.89
C ILE A 42 11.92 -3.79 -10.45
N LEU A 43 11.86 -4.16 -11.73
CA LEU A 43 10.61 -4.57 -12.39
C LEU A 43 10.09 -5.91 -11.87
N GLU A 44 10.96 -6.88 -11.61
CA GLU A 44 10.58 -8.16 -11.01
C GLU A 44 10.00 -7.96 -9.61
N PHE A 45 10.64 -7.11 -8.80
CA PHE A 45 10.14 -6.74 -7.48
C PHE A 45 8.73 -6.11 -7.57
N MET A 46 8.54 -5.13 -8.45
CA MET A 46 7.23 -4.51 -8.66
C MET A 46 6.17 -5.52 -9.12
N LYS A 47 6.55 -6.50 -9.94
CA LYS A 47 5.67 -7.57 -10.38
C LYS A 47 5.27 -8.48 -9.22
N ALA A 48 6.21 -8.90 -8.38
CA ALA A 48 5.95 -9.70 -7.19
C ALA A 48 5.02 -8.97 -6.21
N MET A 49 5.28 -7.69 -5.93
CA MET A 49 4.41 -6.87 -5.08
C MET A 49 2.99 -6.79 -5.63
N LYS A 50 2.83 -6.64 -6.95
CA LYS A 50 1.52 -6.63 -7.59
C LYS A 50 0.81 -7.98 -7.48
N GLU A 51 1.52 -9.10 -7.62
CA GLU A 51 0.97 -10.46 -7.46
C GLU A 51 0.49 -10.73 -6.03
N ASP A 52 1.19 -10.18 -5.03
CA ASP A 52 0.79 -10.19 -3.62
C ASP A 52 -0.37 -9.23 -3.30
N GLY A 53 -0.88 -8.51 -4.30
CA GLY A 53 -1.98 -7.56 -4.17
C GLY A 53 -1.59 -6.21 -3.57
N ILE A 54 -0.28 -5.91 -3.50
CA ILE A 54 0.24 -4.63 -3.06
C ILE A 54 0.19 -3.64 -4.22
N ILE A 55 -0.53 -2.54 -4.03
CA ILE A 55 -0.67 -1.47 -5.03
C ILE A 55 0.37 -0.40 -4.72
N ILE A 56 1.37 -0.27 -5.60
CA ILE A 56 2.38 0.79 -5.52
C ILE A 56 1.92 1.96 -6.40
N THR A 57 1.74 3.13 -5.78
CA THR A 57 1.38 4.40 -6.43
C THR A 57 2.60 5.30 -6.52
N GLY A 58 2.55 6.35 -7.35
CA GLY A 58 3.63 7.35 -7.42
C GLY A 58 3.95 8.00 -6.06
N ASP A 59 2.96 8.12 -5.18
CA ASP A 59 3.12 8.65 -3.82
C ASP A 59 3.94 7.72 -2.90
N ASP A 60 3.99 6.42 -3.22
CA ASP A 60 4.76 5.41 -2.46
C ASP A 60 6.25 5.39 -2.89
N ILE A 61 6.60 6.07 -3.98
CA ILE A 61 7.95 6.10 -4.54
C ILE A 61 8.64 7.40 -4.14
N ALA A 62 9.63 7.30 -3.25
CA ALA A 62 10.48 8.42 -2.89
C ALA A 62 11.82 8.35 -3.63
N TYR A 63 12.27 9.49 -4.19
CA TYR A 63 13.65 9.63 -4.61
C TYR A 63 14.56 9.65 -3.38
N ALA A 64 15.29 8.57 -3.16
CA ALA A 64 16.45 8.63 -2.27
C ALA A 64 17.46 9.59 -2.90
N SER A 65 17.80 10.68 -2.21
CA SER A 65 18.82 11.62 -2.68
C SER A 65 20.05 10.82 -3.08
N PRO A 66 20.58 10.97 -4.31
CA PRO A 66 21.84 10.37 -4.65
C PRO A 66 22.87 11.02 -3.73
N VAL A 67 23.32 10.29 -2.71
CA VAL A 67 24.59 10.60 -2.05
C VAL A 67 25.57 10.70 -3.21
N LYS A 68 26.03 11.93 -3.47
CA LYS A 68 26.92 12.26 -4.58
C LYS A 68 28.00 11.19 -4.64
N ARG A 69 27.93 10.28 -5.61
CA ARG A 69 29.13 9.55 -6.02
C ARG A 69 30.06 10.67 -6.46
N SER A 70 31.17 10.86 -5.75
CA SER A 70 32.23 11.72 -6.25
C SER A 70 32.43 11.31 -7.70
N GLN A 71 32.24 12.26 -8.61
CA GLN A 71 32.89 12.17 -9.90
C GLN A 71 34.36 12.11 -9.55
N ASP A 72 34.91 10.91 -9.50
CA ASP A 72 36.34 10.73 -9.57
C ASP A 72 36.71 11.26 -10.95
N SER A 73 37.15 12.51 -10.92
CA SER A 73 37.62 13.29 -12.03
C SER A 73 38.60 12.43 -12.80
N SER A 74 38.21 12.00 -14.00
CA SER A 74 39.17 11.49 -14.97
C SER A 74 40.01 12.68 -15.40
N ASP A 75 41.08 12.92 -14.65
CA ASP A 75 42.17 13.79 -15.03
C ASP A 75 43.06 12.97 -15.97
N SER A 76 42.79 13.07 -17.27
CA SER A 76 43.72 12.61 -18.29
C SER A 76 44.78 13.70 -18.47
N GLU A 77 45.92 13.55 -17.81
CA GLU A 77 47.16 14.25 -18.16
C GLU A 77 47.88 13.50 -19.29
N ASP A 78 48.33 14.29 -20.27
CA ASP A 78 49.15 14.04 -21.49
C ASP A 78 48.59 13.20 -22.66
#